data_AF-A0A8T5SB04-F1
#
_entry.id   AF-A0A8T5SB04-F1
#
_cell.length_a   1.000
_cell.length_b   1.000
_cell.length_c   1.000
_cell.angle_alpha   90.00
_cell.angle_beta   90.00
_cell.angle_gamma   90.00
#
_symmetry.space_group_name_H-M   'P 1'
#
loop_
_entity.id
_entity.type
_entity.pdbx_description
1 polymer ?
#
loop_
_entity_poly.entity_id
_entity_poly.type
_entity_poly.pdbx_seq_one_letter_code
_entity_poly.pdbx_strand_id
1 'polypeptide(L)'
;MKRYEKETNRYAVWRGIITEGYKKWQKGEKIYQRDKERISLYVSEDTKKKWLDYTQNDGTLTISKLIREAVDAFIESQELLQGTNLGKLNPQTISNISHTLKEPLTSIKGYSQLLIENYREKLNDQVLETVKNIFEQSVLLEKKIINILDNIKVESEYDVLLIEDDLATIRLIKSYFESKGFKCKGVVSGSKGLEELGNAIPKLILLDIILPDLSGYDICKTIKSDKEYKNIPVYFLTAISGSEVKKNLDKTNANGYILKPFDFSDFEIIFNILKGKEGK
;
A
#
# COMPACT_ATOMS: atom_id res chain seq x y z
N MET A 1 15.54 -44.10 2.32
CA MET A 1 14.34 -43.80 3.14
C MET A 1 14.70 -43.80 4.62
N LYS A 2 14.82 -44.95 5.32
CA LYS A 2 15.17 -44.99 6.76
C LYS A 2 16.46 -44.23 7.14
N ARG A 3 17.48 -44.22 6.27
CA ARG A 3 18.73 -43.44 6.46
C ARG A 3 18.53 -41.92 6.36
N TYR A 4 17.74 -41.46 5.39
CA TYR A 4 17.35 -40.05 5.23
C TYR A 4 16.53 -39.56 6.43
N GLU A 5 15.58 -40.37 6.86
CA GLU A 5 14.74 -40.12 8.04
C GLU A 5 15.58 -39.98 9.31
N LYS A 6 16.57 -40.85 9.49
CA LYS A 6 17.48 -40.82 10.64
C LYS A 6 18.47 -39.66 10.61
N GLU A 7 18.96 -39.25 9.43
CA GLU A 7 19.97 -38.18 9.29
C GLU A 7 19.36 -36.77 9.24
N THR A 8 18.08 -36.63 8.90
CA THR A 8 17.43 -35.31 8.70
C THR A 8 16.20 -35.08 9.60
N ASN A 9 15.74 -36.11 10.32
CA ASN A 9 14.50 -36.12 11.10
C ASN A 9 13.23 -35.83 10.27
N ARG A 10 13.26 -36.14 8.97
CA ARG A 10 12.15 -35.89 8.01
C ARG A 10 11.66 -37.19 7.37
N TYR A 11 10.35 -37.35 7.22
CA TYR A 11 9.74 -38.47 6.50
C TYR A 11 9.87 -38.31 4.98
N ALA A 12 10.18 -39.40 4.27
CA ALA A 12 10.12 -39.43 2.82
C ALA A 12 8.97 -40.33 2.37
N VAL A 13 7.74 -39.79 2.26
CA VAL A 13 6.65 -40.51 1.59
C VAL A 13 5.67 -39.53 0.92
N TRP A 14 5.55 -39.60 -0.42
CA TRP A 14 4.29 -39.30 -1.12
C TRP A 14 4.18 -40.06 -2.45
N ARG A 15 2.93 -40.32 -2.85
CA ARG A 15 2.47 -41.26 -3.87
C ARG A 15 3.13 -41.08 -5.25
N GLY A 16 4.14 -41.90 -5.55
CA GLY A 16 4.58 -42.20 -6.92
C GLY A 16 5.55 -41.21 -7.58
N ILE A 17 5.91 -40.10 -6.95
CA ILE A 17 6.96 -39.20 -7.48
C ILE A 17 7.94 -38.86 -6.35
N ILE A 18 9.22 -39.11 -6.62
CA ILE A 18 10.34 -38.81 -5.71
C ILE A 18 10.36 -37.30 -5.43
N THR A 19 10.30 -36.93 -4.14
CA THR A 19 10.31 -35.52 -3.73
C THR A 19 11.63 -34.84 -4.09
N GLU A 20 11.56 -33.56 -4.46
CA GLU A 20 12.73 -32.78 -4.84
C GLU A 20 13.77 -32.70 -3.71
N GLY A 21 13.31 -32.65 -2.45
CA GLY A 21 14.16 -32.72 -1.26
C GLY A 21 14.91 -34.05 -1.11
N TYR A 22 14.29 -35.18 -1.46
CA TYR A 22 14.95 -36.48 -1.45
C TYR A 22 15.98 -36.61 -2.58
N LYS A 23 15.70 -36.05 -3.76
CA LYS A 23 16.66 -36.00 -4.89
C LYS A 23 17.90 -35.17 -4.55
N LYS A 24 17.73 -34.04 -3.86
CA LYS A 24 18.84 -33.17 -3.41
C LYS A 24 19.69 -33.82 -2.32
N TRP A 25 19.04 -34.51 -1.38
CA TRP A 25 19.74 -35.31 -0.36
C TRP A 25 20.58 -36.46 -0.96
N GLN A 26 20.06 -37.19 -1.96
CA GLN A 26 20.82 -38.26 -2.64
C GLN A 26 22.08 -37.76 -3.37
N LYS A 27 22.13 -36.46 -3.73
CA LYS A 27 23.25 -35.82 -4.41
C LYS A 27 24.25 -35.15 -3.45
N GLY A 28 24.01 -35.19 -2.14
CA GLY A 28 24.87 -34.56 -1.13
C GLY A 28 24.70 -33.05 -0.99
N GLU A 29 23.60 -32.48 -1.50
CA GLU A 29 23.33 -31.04 -1.45
C GLU A 29 22.74 -30.61 -0.09
N LYS A 30 23.03 -29.38 0.35
CA LYS A 30 22.44 -28.80 1.59
C LYS A 30 20.95 -28.51 1.39
N ILE A 31 20.12 -28.94 2.35
CA ILE A 31 18.67 -28.73 2.33
C ILE A 31 18.32 -27.50 3.18
N TYR A 32 17.83 -26.44 2.54
CA TYR A 32 17.39 -25.22 3.23
C TYR A 32 15.94 -25.33 3.75
N GLN A 33 15.65 -24.75 4.92
CA GLN A 33 14.31 -24.63 5.50
C GLN A 33 13.47 -23.62 4.68
N ARG A 34 12.26 -23.98 4.28
CA ARG A 34 11.24 -23.03 3.82
C ARG A 34 9.94 -23.34 4.54
N ASP A 35 9.65 -22.57 5.58
CA ASP A 35 8.36 -22.56 6.26
C ASP A 35 7.32 -21.90 5.35
N LYS A 36 6.38 -22.69 4.81
CA LYS A 36 5.12 -22.17 4.26
C LYS A 36 3.99 -23.12 4.63
N GLU A 37 3.17 -22.72 5.60
CA GLU A 37 1.91 -23.37 5.97
C GLU A 37 0.97 -23.42 4.75
N ARG A 38 0.35 -24.57 4.50
CA ARG A 38 -0.74 -24.73 3.52
C ARG A 38 -2.03 -25.04 4.25
N ILE A 39 -3.07 -24.24 3.98
CA ILE A 39 -4.43 -24.54 4.41
C ILE A 39 -4.96 -25.69 3.53
N SER A 40 -5.43 -26.76 4.16
CA SER A 40 -6.04 -27.92 3.48
C SER A 40 -7.49 -28.04 3.93
N LEU A 41 -8.43 -28.11 2.98
CA LEU A 41 -9.85 -28.33 3.25
C LEU A 41 -10.19 -29.81 3.01
N TYR A 42 -10.82 -30.45 3.99
CA TYR A 42 -11.32 -31.81 3.87
C TYR A 42 -12.77 -31.79 3.36
N VAL A 43 -13.02 -32.47 2.25
CA VAL A 43 -14.36 -32.65 1.67
C VAL A 43 -14.70 -34.13 1.59
N SER A 44 -15.99 -34.46 1.64
CA SER A 44 -16.47 -35.84 1.52
C SER A 44 -16.11 -36.45 0.16
N GLU A 45 -15.91 -37.77 0.10
CA GLU A 45 -15.58 -38.47 -1.15
C GLU A 45 -16.67 -38.31 -2.22
N ASP A 46 -17.93 -38.10 -1.81
CA ASP A 46 -19.05 -37.82 -2.72
C ASP A 46 -18.95 -36.43 -3.37
N THR A 47 -18.59 -35.41 -2.58
CA THR A 47 -18.30 -34.05 -3.08
C THR A 47 -17.07 -34.05 -3.98
N LYS A 48 -16.05 -34.81 -3.62
CA LYS A 48 -14.84 -34.98 -4.43
C LYS A 48 -15.17 -35.65 -5.77
N LYS A 49 -16.04 -36.68 -5.79
CA LYS A 49 -16.52 -37.31 -7.03
C LYS A 49 -17.30 -36.34 -7.91
N LYS A 50 -18.27 -35.60 -7.34
CA LYS A 50 -19.05 -34.58 -8.06
C LYS A 50 -18.16 -33.48 -8.64
N TRP A 51 -17.12 -33.09 -7.92
CA TRP A 51 -16.12 -32.14 -8.40
C TRP A 51 -15.22 -32.70 -9.51
N LEU A 52 -14.80 -33.97 -9.41
CA LEU A 52 -14.04 -34.65 -10.45
C LEU A 52 -14.86 -34.79 -11.75
N ASP A 53 -16.12 -35.19 -11.66
CA ASP A 53 -17.03 -35.31 -12.79
C ASP A 53 -17.31 -33.95 -13.45
N TYR A 54 -17.44 -32.89 -12.65
CA TYR A 54 -17.59 -31.52 -13.13
C TYR A 54 -16.33 -31.04 -13.90
N THR A 55 -15.13 -31.38 -13.43
CA THR A 55 -13.86 -30.97 -14.08
C THR A 55 -13.52 -31.74 -15.35
N GLN A 56 -14.07 -32.95 -15.54
CA GLN A 56 -13.80 -33.77 -16.72
C GLN A 56 -14.67 -33.38 -17.93
N ASN A 57 -15.86 -32.81 -17.71
CA ASN A 57 -16.82 -32.54 -18.79
C ASN A 57 -16.67 -31.17 -19.47
N ASP A 58 -16.07 -30.16 -18.82
CA ASP A 58 -16.14 -28.77 -19.33
C ASP A 58 -14.79 -28.06 -19.46
N GLY A 59 -13.68 -28.81 -19.46
CA GLY A 59 -12.34 -28.29 -19.78
C GLY A 59 -11.86 -27.10 -18.93
N THR A 60 -12.52 -26.81 -17.82
CA THR A 60 -12.30 -25.60 -17.03
C THR A 60 -11.67 -25.90 -15.67
N LEU A 61 -10.85 -24.95 -15.26
CA LEU A 61 -9.89 -25.03 -14.18
C LEU A 61 -10.54 -25.20 -12.80
N THR A 62 -9.95 -26.03 -11.94
CA THR A 62 -10.29 -26.03 -10.52
C THR A 62 -10.07 -24.64 -9.91
N ILE A 63 -10.87 -24.25 -8.91
CA ILE A 63 -10.69 -22.97 -8.19
C ILE A 63 -9.23 -22.80 -7.72
N SER A 64 -8.60 -23.88 -7.25
CA SER A 64 -7.19 -23.85 -6.85
C SER A 64 -6.22 -23.65 -8.02
N LYS A 65 -6.57 -24.03 -9.25
CA LYS A 65 -5.79 -23.75 -10.45
C LYS A 65 -6.02 -22.31 -10.93
N LEU A 66 -7.25 -21.80 -10.88
CA LEU A 66 -7.54 -20.38 -11.15
C LEU A 66 -6.84 -19.44 -10.18
N ILE A 67 -6.88 -19.75 -8.88
CA ILE A 67 -6.17 -18.95 -7.87
C ILE A 67 -4.66 -19.01 -8.12
N ARG A 68 -4.11 -20.19 -8.46
CA ARG A 68 -2.68 -20.31 -8.79
C ARG A 68 -2.32 -19.52 -10.04
N GLU A 69 -3.08 -19.66 -11.12
CA GLU A 69 -2.79 -18.94 -12.37
C GLU A 69 -2.99 -17.43 -12.22
N ALA A 70 -3.97 -16.98 -11.43
CA ALA A 70 -4.13 -15.56 -11.12
C ALA A 70 -2.98 -15.02 -10.25
N VAL A 71 -2.50 -15.81 -9.27
CA VAL A 71 -1.35 -15.45 -8.44
C VAL A 71 -0.05 -15.50 -9.25
N ASP A 72 0.14 -16.50 -10.11
CA ASP A 72 1.31 -16.66 -10.97
C ASP A 72 1.33 -15.54 -12.02
N ALA A 73 0.21 -15.20 -12.66
CA ALA A 73 0.10 -14.05 -13.56
C ALA A 73 0.36 -12.72 -12.83
N PHE A 74 -0.09 -12.58 -11.58
CA PHE A 74 0.23 -11.42 -10.75
C PHE A 74 1.73 -11.36 -10.42
N ILE A 75 2.37 -12.48 -10.09
CA ILE A 75 3.81 -12.56 -9.80
C ILE A 75 4.66 -12.32 -11.06
N GLU A 76 4.27 -12.86 -12.22
CA GLU A 76 4.93 -12.61 -13.49
C GLU A 76 4.78 -11.14 -13.92
N SER A 77 3.60 -10.55 -13.67
CA SER A 77 3.41 -9.10 -13.82
C SER A 77 4.28 -8.30 -12.84
N GLN A 78 4.65 -8.86 -11.68
CA GLN A 78 5.56 -8.27 -10.70
C GLN A 78 7.05 -8.46 -11.03
N GLU A 79 7.44 -9.50 -11.76
CA GLU A 79 8.81 -9.61 -12.29
C GLU A 79 9.07 -8.56 -13.38
N LEU A 80 8.04 -8.17 -14.16
CA LEU A 80 8.09 -6.96 -14.98
C LEU A 80 8.23 -5.66 -14.14
N LEU A 81 7.77 -5.68 -12.88
CA LEU A 81 7.90 -4.56 -11.94
C LEU A 81 9.25 -4.51 -11.22
N GLN A 82 10.15 -5.49 -11.37
CA GLN A 82 11.51 -5.39 -10.80
C GLN A 82 12.39 -4.33 -11.49
N GLY A 83 11.92 -3.76 -12.62
CA GLY A 83 12.49 -2.56 -13.23
C GLY A 83 11.85 -1.24 -12.79
N THR A 84 10.77 -1.26 -12.01
CA THR A 84 10.03 -0.06 -11.59
C THR A 84 9.88 -0.04 -10.08
N ASN A 85 10.56 0.91 -9.43
CA ASN A 85 10.40 1.27 -8.01
C ASN A 85 8.98 1.01 -7.50
N LEU A 86 8.83 0.06 -6.57
CA LEU A 86 7.60 -0.16 -5.79
C LEU A 86 7.15 1.10 -5.01
N GLY A 87 8.01 2.12 -4.90
CA GLY A 87 7.68 3.46 -4.42
C GLY A 87 6.92 4.35 -5.42
N LYS A 88 6.48 3.83 -6.58
CA LYS A 88 5.72 4.57 -7.61
C LYS A 88 4.32 4.02 -7.88
N LEU A 89 3.77 3.18 -7.01
CA LEU A 89 2.35 2.83 -7.14
C LEU A 89 1.54 4.06 -6.78
N ASN A 90 0.89 4.68 -7.77
CA ASN A 90 0.03 5.84 -7.49
C ASN A 90 -1.10 5.42 -6.52
N PRO A 91 -1.63 6.34 -5.68
CA PRO A 91 -2.66 6.03 -4.69
C PRO A 91 -3.92 5.49 -5.32
N GLN A 92 -4.22 5.88 -6.57
CA GLN A 92 -5.34 5.34 -7.30
C GLN A 92 -5.17 3.83 -7.57
N THR A 93 -3.95 3.38 -7.87
CA THR A 93 -3.62 1.96 -8.09
C THR A 93 -3.65 1.21 -6.77
N ILE A 94 -3.12 1.78 -5.69
CA ILE A 94 -3.19 1.19 -4.34
C ILE A 94 -4.66 1.07 -3.89
N SER A 95 -5.46 2.11 -4.13
CA SER A 95 -6.89 2.16 -3.83
C SER A 95 -7.68 1.14 -4.67
N ASN A 96 -7.39 1.04 -5.96
CA ASN A 96 -8.00 0.05 -6.85
C ASN A 96 -7.64 -1.38 -6.41
N ILE A 97 -6.36 -1.67 -6.13
CA ILE A 97 -5.92 -2.97 -5.61
C ILE A 97 -6.63 -3.28 -4.28
N SER A 98 -6.69 -2.30 -3.37
CA SER A 98 -7.42 -2.44 -2.11
C SER A 98 -8.89 -2.78 -2.34
N HIS A 99 -9.56 -2.09 -3.26
CA HIS A 99 -10.97 -2.32 -3.57
C HIS A 99 -11.19 -3.72 -4.16
N THR A 100 -10.40 -4.09 -5.17
CA THR A 100 -10.45 -5.40 -5.84
C THR A 100 -10.16 -6.56 -4.90
N LEU A 101 -9.30 -6.37 -3.90
CA LEU A 101 -9.03 -7.39 -2.89
C LEU A 101 -10.09 -7.44 -1.79
N LYS A 102 -10.65 -6.28 -1.39
CA LYS A 102 -11.69 -6.21 -0.35
C LYS A 102 -13.00 -6.84 -0.80
N GLU A 103 -13.41 -6.64 -2.04
CA GLU A 103 -14.71 -7.11 -2.56
C GLU A 103 -14.92 -8.65 -2.40
N PRO A 104 -14.03 -9.53 -2.91
CA PRO A 104 -14.18 -10.97 -2.69
C PRO A 104 -14.01 -11.35 -1.21
N LEU A 105 -13.17 -10.64 -0.46
CA LEU A 105 -12.94 -10.91 0.96
C LEU A 105 -14.17 -10.58 1.83
N THR A 106 -14.86 -9.49 1.52
CA THR A 106 -16.13 -9.08 2.14
C THR A 106 -17.20 -10.14 1.90
N SER A 107 -17.28 -10.69 0.68
CA SER A 107 -18.21 -11.79 0.38
C SER A 107 -17.86 -13.06 1.16
N ILE A 108 -16.58 -13.48 1.18
CA ILE A 108 -16.14 -14.68 1.93
C ILE A 108 -16.43 -14.53 3.43
N LYS A 109 -16.09 -13.39 4.01
CA LYS A 109 -16.36 -13.05 5.42
C LYS A 109 -17.86 -13.01 5.71
N GLY A 110 -18.64 -12.35 4.86
CA GLY A 110 -20.08 -12.22 5.03
C GLY A 110 -20.82 -13.56 4.94
N TYR A 111 -20.52 -14.38 3.93
CA TYR A 111 -21.15 -15.69 3.78
C TYR A 111 -20.73 -16.68 4.88
N SER A 112 -19.44 -16.69 5.27
CA SER A 112 -19.00 -17.53 6.39
C SER A 112 -19.66 -17.10 7.70
N GLN A 113 -19.81 -15.80 7.95
CA GLN A 113 -20.55 -15.28 9.10
C GLN A 113 -22.02 -15.68 9.09
N LEU A 114 -22.72 -15.52 7.95
CA LEU A 114 -24.12 -15.93 7.81
C LEU A 114 -24.32 -17.43 8.06
N LEU A 115 -23.39 -18.28 7.63
CA LEU A 115 -23.43 -19.72 7.88
C LEU A 115 -23.22 -20.04 9.37
N ILE A 116 -22.32 -19.33 10.05
CA ILE A 116 -22.06 -19.49 11.48
C ILE A 116 -23.27 -19.03 12.32
N GLU A 117 -23.90 -17.91 11.95
CA GLU A 117 -24.97 -17.29 12.73
C GLU A 117 -26.33 -17.94 12.46
N ASN A 118 -26.69 -18.15 11.19
CA ASN A 118 -28.05 -18.52 10.79
C ASN A 118 -28.24 -20.01 10.49
N TYR A 119 -27.14 -20.75 10.29
CA TYR A 119 -27.19 -22.17 9.90
C TYR A 119 -26.45 -23.09 10.87
N ARG A 120 -26.03 -22.59 12.03
CA ARG A 120 -25.25 -23.33 13.04
C ARG A 120 -25.81 -24.71 13.34
N GLU A 121 -27.11 -24.78 13.63
CA GLU A 121 -27.80 -26.01 14.04
C GLU A 121 -28.02 -27.01 12.90
N LYS A 122 -27.85 -26.57 11.64
CA LYS A 122 -27.98 -27.39 10.44
C LYS A 122 -26.63 -27.91 9.92
N LEU A 123 -25.53 -27.39 10.45
CA LEU A 123 -24.18 -27.78 10.07
C LEU A 123 -23.65 -28.80 11.07
N ASN A 124 -22.94 -29.82 10.58
CA ASN A 124 -22.21 -30.69 11.48
C ASN A 124 -20.99 -29.96 12.07
N ASP A 125 -20.48 -30.45 13.20
CA ASP A 125 -19.42 -29.78 13.97
C ASP A 125 -18.14 -29.56 13.15
N GLN A 126 -17.77 -30.51 12.29
CA GLN A 126 -16.57 -30.42 11.46
C GLN A 126 -16.70 -29.33 10.40
N VAL A 127 -17.88 -29.20 9.77
CA VAL A 127 -18.18 -28.16 8.80
C VAL A 127 -18.27 -26.80 9.49
N LEU A 128 -18.93 -26.72 10.65
CA LEU A 128 -19.02 -25.50 11.43
C LEU A 128 -17.63 -24.99 11.82
N GLU A 129 -16.74 -25.87 12.26
CA GLU A 129 -15.36 -25.52 12.62
C GLU A 129 -14.56 -25.06 11.39
N THR A 130 -14.77 -25.69 10.24
CA THR A 130 -14.16 -25.28 8.98
C THR A 130 -14.62 -23.88 8.56
N VAL A 131 -15.92 -23.58 8.67
CA VAL A 131 -16.49 -22.26 8.33
C VAL A 131 -15.98 -21.18 9.30
N LYS A 132 -15.86 -21.48 10.60
CA LYS A 132 -15.23 -20.57 11.57
C LYS A 132 -13.78 -20.26 11.20
N ASN A 133 -12.99 -21.28 10.85
CA ASN A 133 -11.61 -21.05 10.43
C ASN A 133 -11.55 -20.18 9.15
N ILE A 134 -12.46 -20.39 8.18
CA ILE A 134 -12.57 -19.51 6.99
C ILE A 134 -12.85 -18.06 7.40
N PHE A 135 -13.80 -17.85 8.32
CA PHE A 135 -14.12 -16.51 8.82
C PHE A 135 -12.91 -15.88 9.52
N GLU A 136 -12.27 -16.57 10.46
CA GLU A 136 -11.11 -16.07 11.20
C GLU A 136 -9.93 -15.74 10.28
N GLN A 137 -9.62 -16.61 9.31
CA GLN A 137 -8.56 -16.36 8.34
C GLN A 137 -8.90 -15.19 7.40
N SER A 138 -10.17 -15.01 7.04
CA SER A 138 -10.61 -13.86 6.23
C SER A 138 -10.37 -12.53 6.96
N VAL A 139 -10.65 -12.49 8.27
CA VAL A 139 -10.42 -11.31 9.12
C VAL A 139 -8.92 -11.05 9.28
N LEU A 140 -8.12 -12.10 9.46
CA LEU A 140 -6.66 -11.96 9.56
C LEU A 140 -6.06 -11.44 8.25
N LEU A 141 -6.52 -11.96 7.11
CA LEU A 141 -6.08 -11.52 5.79
C LEU A 141 -6.46 -10.06 5.53
N GLU A 142 -7.68 -9.65 5.91
CA GLU A 142 -8.15 -8.26 5.81
C GLU A 142 -7.20 -7.32 6.55
N LYS A 143 -6.85 -7.67 7.80
CA LYS A 143 -5.89 -6.90 8.61
C LYS A 143 -4.49 -6.82 7.99
N LYS A 144 -4.00 -7.93 7.42
CA LYS A 144 -2.68 -7.96 6.75
C LYS A 144 -2.67 -7.10 5.49
N ILE A 145 -3.74 -7.15 4.69
CA ILE A 145 -3.87 -6.31 3.48
C ILE A 145 -3.88 -4.84 3.87
N ILE A 146 -4.68 -4.46 4.87
CA ILE A 146 -4.72 -3.07 5.37
C ILE A 146 -3.33 -2.63 5.83
N ASN A 147 -2.65 -3.43 6.64
CA ASN A 147 -1.29 -3.10 7.11
C ASN A 147 -0.29 -2.97 5.94
N ILE A 148 -0.32 -3.86 4.96
CA ILE A 148 0.54 -3.75 3.77
C ILE A 148 0.22 -2.48 2.99
N LEU A 149 -1.05 -2.16 2.77
CA LEU A 149 -1.47 -0.95 2.05
C LEU A 149 -1.09 0.33 2.82
N ASP A 150 -1.22 0.33 4.14
CA ASP A 150 -0.79 1.43 5.00
C ASP A 150 0.73 1.61 4.98
N ASN A 151 1.50 0.51 4.87
CA ASN A 151 2.96 0.56 4.68
C ASN A 151 3.38 0.94 3.24
N ILE A 152 2.55 0.68 2.23
CA ILE A 152 2.75 1.11 0.83
C ILE A 152 2.31 2.58 0.65
N LYS A 153 1.51 3.15 1.55
CA LYS A 153 1.35 4.62 1.70
C LYS A 153 2.62 5.23 2.33
N VAL A 154 3.73 4.95 1.65
CA VAL A 154 5.13 5.04 1.99
C VAL A 154 5.50 6.37 2.66
N GLU A 155 6.38 6.23 3.65
CA GLU A 155 7.29 7.25 4.14
C GLU A 155 7.75 8.16 2.98
N SER A 156 7.13 9.34 2.88
CA SER A 156 7.26 10.21 1.70
C SER A 156 8.71 10.31 1.22
N GLU A 157 8.94 10.12 -0.08
CA GLU A 157 10.29 10.21 -0.68
C GLU A 157 10.94 11.58 -0.39
N TYR A 158 10.11 12.58 -0.07
CA TYR A 158 10.47 13.91 0.38
C TYR A 158 9.63 14.36 1.58
N ASP A 159 10.22 15.09 2.52
CA ASP A 159 9.51 15.70 3.64
C ASP A 159 8.68 16.91 3.18
N VAL A 160 9.18 17.65 2.19
CA VAL A 160 8.61 18.92 1.74
C VAL A 160 8.34 18.92 0.25
N LEU A 161 7.12 19.30 -0.13
CA LEU A 161 6.77 19.61 -1.52
C LEU A 161 6.80 21.13 -1.72
N LEU A 162 7.66 21.60 -2.60
CA LEU A 162 7.74 23.00 -3.01
C LEU A 162 7.12 23.16 -4.39
N ILE A 163 6.10 24.00 -4.50
CA ILE A 163 5.40 24.33 -5.75
C ILE A 163 5.72 25.80 -6.08
N GLU A 164 6.59 26.02 -7.05
CA GLU A 164 7.23 27.29 -7.35
C GLU A 164 7.68 27.29 -8.82
N ASP A 165 7.38 28.32 -9.61
CA ASP A 165 7.72 28.35 -11.04
C ASP A 165 9.17 28.80 -11.30
N ASP A 166 9.79 29.56 -10.39
CA ASP A 166 11.18 29.96 -10.50
C ASP A 166 12.17 28.85 -10.10
N LEU A 167 12.90 28.34 -11.09
CA LEU A 167 13.92 27.30 -10.91
C LEU A 167 15.06 27.71 -9.96
N ALA A 168 15.41 29.00 -9.90
CA ALA A 168 16.46 29.47 -9.00
C ALA A 168 16.01 29.38 -7.54
N THR A 169 14.80 29.85 -7.25
CA THR A 169 14.13 29.73 -5.95
C THR A 169 13.98 28.26 -5.54
N ILE A 170 13.54 27.38 -6.45
CA ILE A 170 13.49 25.94 -6.18
C ILE A 170 14.85 25.39 -5.74
N ARG A 171 15.91 25.69 -6.50
CA ARG A 171 17.27 25.18 -6.19
C ARG A 171 17.77 25.69 -4.85
N LEU A 172 17.54 26.97 -4.55
CA LEU A 172 17.92 27.60 -3.30
C LEU A 172 17.23 26.93 -2.11
N ILE A 173 15.90 26.86 -2.14
CA ILE A 173 15.10 26.30 -1.05
C ILE A 173 15.40 24.81 -0.88
N LYS A 174 15.48 24.06 -1.98
CA LYS A 174 15.83 22.64 -1.92
C LYS A 174 17.18 22.41 -1.22
N SER A 175 18.22 23.13 -1.64
CA SER A 175 19.56 23.03 -1.03
C SER A 175 19.53 23.41 0.46
N TYR A 176 18.75 24.42 0.82
CA TYR A 176 18.61 24.85 2.21
C TYR A 176 17.95 23.78 3.09
N PHE A 177 16.83 23.19 2.64
CA PHE A 177 16.14 22.12 3.38
C PHE A 177 17.00 20.87 3.51
N GLU A 178 17.71 20.48 2.44
CA GLU A 178 18.65 19.36 2.45
C GLU A 178 19.80 19.58 3.45
N SER A 179 20.33 20.81 3.54
CA SER A 179 21.36 21.17 4.54
C SER A 179 20.86 21.04 5.99
N LYS A 180 19.55 21.09 6.20
CA LYS A 180 18.89 20.92 7.50
C LYS A 180 18.43 19.48 7.76
N GLY A 181 18.73 18.55 6.83
CA GLY A 181 18.40 17.13 6.95
C GLY A 181 17.01 16.75 6.44
N PHE A 182 16.31 17.63 5.73
CA PHE A 182 15.00 17.37 5.16
C PHE A 182 15.09 17.18 3.65
N LYS A 183 14.40 16.16 3.13
CA LYS A 183 14.30 15.96 1.68
C LYS A 183 13.24 16.91 1.11
N CYS A 184 13.59 17.68 0.10
CA CYS A 184 12.68 18.64 -0.54
C CYS A 184 12.55 18.35 -2.04
N LYS A 185 11.31 18.24 -2.53
CA LYS A 185 10.98 18.07 -3.95
C LYS A 185 10.35 19.36 -4.48
N GLY A 186 10.97 19.95 -5.48
CA GLY A 186 10.46 21.14 -6.18
C GLY A 186 9.76 20.78 -7.49
N VAL A 187 8.62 21.42 -7.76
CA VAL A 187 7.87 21.34 -9.02
C VAL A 187 7.48 22.72 -9.51
N VAL A 188 7.42 22.87 -10.84
CA VAL A 188 7.35 24.18 -11.53
C VAL A 188 5.94 24.65 -11.87
N SER A 189 4.90 23.92 -11.47
CA SER A 189 3.52 24.30 -11.75
C SER A 189 2.55 23.70 -10.75
N GLY A 190 1.37 24.30 -10.63
CA GLY A 190 0.31 23.84 -9.74
C GLY A 190 -0.20 22.45 -10.08
N SER A 191 -0.38 22.18 -11.37
CA SER A 191 -0.83 20.87 -11.88
C SER A 191 0.14 19.75 -11.49
N LYS A 192 1.45 19.99 -11.62
CA LYS A 192 2.48 19.04 -11.16
C LYS A 192 2.47 18.88 -9.64
N GLY A 193 2.24 19.96 -8.90
CA GLY A 193 2.08 19.91 -7.44
C GLY A 193 0.95 18.97 -7.01
N LEU A 194 -0.22 19.08 -7.64
CA LEU A 194 -1.35 18.20 -7.37
C LEU A 194 -1.09 16.75 -7.81
N GLU A 195 -0.42 16.54 -8.94
CA GLU A 195 0.01 15.21 -9.40
C GLU A 195 0.95 14.53 -8.37
N GLU A 196 1.89 15.30 -7.82
CA GLU A 196 2.84 14.79 -6.81
C GLU A 196 2.19 14.43 -5.48
N LEU A 197 1.08 15.06 -5.10
CA LEU A 197 0.30 14.64 -3.93
C LEU A 197 -0.38 13.28 -4.13
N GLY A 198 -0.62 12.91 -5.39
CA GLY A 198 -0.85 11.52 -5.74
C GLY A 198 0.38 10.70 -5.35
N ASN A 199 1.55 10.97 -5.89
CA ASN A 199 2.68 10.06 -5.73
C ASN A 199 3.20 9.88 -4.28
N ALA A 200 3.18 10.93 -3.46
CA ALA A 200 3.62 10.86 -2.07
C ALA A 200 2.92 11.90 -1.18
N ILE A 201 2.78 11.60 0.11
CA ILE A 201 2.15 12.50 1.11
C ILE A 201 3.26 13.26 1.86
N PRO A 202 3.58 14.52 1.49
CA PRO A 202 4.60 15.29 2.18
C PRO A 202 4.18 15.65 3.61
N LYS A 203 5.16 15.93 4.46
CA LYS A 203 4.93 16.46 5.82
C LYS A 203 4.52 17.93 5.79
N LEU A 204 4.90 18.69 4.75
CA LEU A 204 4.57 20.10 4.58
C LEU A 204 4.61 20.50 3.10
N ILE A 205 3.77 21.47 2.72
CA ILE A 205 3.74 22.06 1.39
C ILE A 205 4.12 23.53 1.47
N LEU A 206 5.10 23.92 0.65
CA LEU A 206 5.43 25.31 0.33
C LEU A 206 4.82 25.63 -1.04
N LEU A 207 4.01 26.67 -1.13
CA LEU A 207 3.19 26.93 -2.31
C LEU A 207 3.27 28.40 -2.71
N ASP A 208 3.78 28.71 -3.91
CA ASP A 208 3.56 30.03 -4.49
C ASP A 208 2.09 30.23 -4.82
N ILE A 209 1.62 31.46 -4.60
CA ILE A 209 0.29 31.91 -4.98
C ILE A 209 0.25 32.22 -6.48
N ILE A 210 1.33 32.77 -7.02
CA ILE A 210 1.43 33.15 -8.43
C ILE A 210 2.15 32.02 -9.17
N LEU A 211 1.39 31.20 -9.89
CA LEU A 211 1.91 30.12 -10.73
C LEU A 211 1.37 30.29 -12.16
N PRO A 212 2.04 29.70 -13.17
CA PRO A 212 1.67 29.88 -14.57
C PRO A 212 0.33 29.25 -14.98
N ASP A 213 -0.15 28.26 -14.24
CA ASP A 213 -1.33 27.46 -14.59
C ASP A 213 -2.52 27.66 -13.63
N LEU A 214 -2.30 27.51 -12.32
CA LEU A 214 -3.35 27.55 -11.30
C LEU A 214 -2.96 28.50 -10.16
N SER A 215 -3.92 29.27 -9.65
CA SER A 215 -3.69 30.09 -8.47
C SER A 215 -3.38 29.23 -7.25
N GLY A 216 -2.33 29.57 -6.48
CA GLY A 216 -1.98 28.85 -5.25
C GLY A 216 -3.09 28.89 -4.20
N TYR A 217 -3.97 29.91 -4.21
CA TYR A 217 -5.15 29.91 -3.35
C TYR A 217 -6.12 28.77 -3.70
N ASP A 218 -6.31 28.49 -4.99
CA ASP A 218 -7.25 27.45 -5.44
C ASP A 218 -6.64 26.05 -5.25
N ILE A 219 -5.33 25.92 -5.46
CA ILE A 219 -4.58 24.70 -5.10
C ILE A 219 -4.72 24.41 -3.61
N CYS A 220 -4.49 25.41 -2.75
CA CYS A 220 -4.62 25.24 -1.30
C CYS A 220 -6.03 24.81 -0.90
N LYS A 221 -7.08 25.43 -1.45
CA LYS A 221 -8.47 25.01 -1.19
C LYS A 221 -8.73 23.57 -1.63
N THR A 222 -8.19 23.16 -2.78
CA THR A 222 -8.30 21.79 -3.29
C THR A 222 -7.68 20.81 -2.29
N ILE A 223 -6.44 21.08 -1.86
CA ILE A 223 -5.71 20.28 -0.87
C ILE A 223 -6.48 20.20 0.46
N LYS A 224 -6.99 21.33 0.95
CA LYS A 224 -7.69 21.42 2.24
C LYS A 224 -9.11 20.83 2.22
N SER A 225 -9.68 20.62 1.04
CA SER A 225 -10.99 19.97 0.87
C SER A 225 -10.87 18.44 0.73
N ASP A 226 -9.69 17.93 0.38
CA ASP A 226 -9.44 16.50 0.23
C ASP A 226 -9.30 15.81 1.60
N LYS A 227 -9.99 14.69 1.80
CA LYS A 227 -9.97 13.95 3.09
C LYS A 227 -8.59 13.43 3.45
N GLU A 228 -7.77 13.09 2.45
CA GLU A 228 -6.43 12.54 2.60
C GLU A 228 -5.40 13.64 2.85
N TYR A 229 -5.53 14.80 2.18
CA TYR A 229 -4.50 15.86 2.21
C TYR A 229 -4.81 17.03 3.14
N LYS A 230 -6.05 17.17 3.64
CA LYS A 230 -6.47 18.35 4.43
C LYS A 230 -5.62 18.66 5.65
N ASN A 231 -5.01 17.64 6.25
CA ASN A 231 -4.21 17.77 7.46
C ASN A 231 -2.75 18.17 7.18
N ILE A 232 -2.31 18.15 5.92
CA ILE A 232 -0.96 18.57 5.55
C ILE A 232 -0.83 20.08 5.78
N PRO A 233 0.17 20.55 6.55
CA PRO A 233 0.45 21.98 6.67
C PRO A 233 0.80 22.61 5.33
N VAL A 234 0.15 23.73 4.99
CA VAL A 234 0.40 24.49 3.76
C VAL A 234 0.84 25.91 4.13
N TYR A 235 2.02 26.31 3.66
CA TYR A 235 2.54 27.67 3.82
C TYR A 235 2.70 28.31 2.44
N PHE A 236 2.15 29.51 2.28
CA PHE A 236 2.36 30.27 1.05
C PHE A 236 3.78 30.83 1.00
N LEU A 237 4.39 30.86 -0.19
CA LEU A 237 5.68 31.49 -0.46
C LEU A 237 5.50 32.49 -1.60
N THR A 238 5.35 33.78 -1.31
CA THR A 238 4.77 34.70 -2.31
C THR A 238 5.33 36.11 -2.26
N ALA A 239 5.33 36.79 -3.42
CA ALA A 239 5.58 38.22 -3.51
C ALA A 239 4.33 39.09 -3.24
N ILE A 240 3.14 38.47 -3.10
CA ILE A 240 1.91 39.19 -2.76
C ILE A 240 2.03 39.82 -1.37
N SER A 241 1.51 41.04 -1.22
CA SER A 241 1.58 41.76 0.05
C SER A 241 0.96 40.95 1.20
N GLY A 242 1.62 40.95 2.37
CA GLY A 242 1.14 40.19 3.53
C GLY A 242 -0.27 40.57 3.99
N SER A 243 -0.71 41.81 3.77
CA SER A 243 -2.09 42.24 4.09
C SER A 243 -3.13 41.58 3.18
N GLU A 244 -2.79 41.32 1.93
CA GLU A 244 -3.65 40.60 0.98
C GLU A 244 -3.65 39.09 1.24
N VAL A 245 -2.49 38.51 1.55
CA VAL A 245 -2.39 37.09 1.93
C VAL A 245 -3.20 36.81 3.19
N LYS A 246 -3.09 37.66 4.22
CA LYS A 246 -3.85 37.53 5.47
C LYS A 246 -5.37 37.47 5.26
N LYS A 247 -5.92 38.23 4.30
CA LYS A 247 -7.36 38.21 3.98
C LYS A 247 -7.84 36.88 3.38
N ASN A 248 -6.91 36.06 2.87
CA ASN A 248 -7.20 34.80 2.20
C ASN A 248 -6.78 33.57 3.01
N LEU A 249 -6.01 33.72 4.11
CA LEU A 249 -5.62 32.61 4.98
C LEU A 249 -6.85 31.85 5.50
N ASP A 250 -7.81 32.54 6.10
CA ASP A 250 -9.03 31.92 6.65
C ASP A 250 -9.88 31.25 5.56
N LYS A 251 -9.87 31.79 4.34
CA LYS A 251 -10.64 31.25 3.21
C LYS A 251 -10.02 29.99 2.60
N THR A 252 -8.72 29.81 2.80
CA THR A 252 -7.94 28.73 2.19
C THR A 252 -7.54 27.67 3.22
N ASN A 253 -7.71 27.94 4.52
CA ASN A 253 -7.22 27.13 5.63
C ASN A 253 -5.70 26.87 5.57
N ALA A 254 -4.95 27.79 4.97
CA ALA A 254 -3.49 27.73 4.98
C ALA A 254 -2.95 28.01 6.39
N ASN A 255 -1.80 27.41 6.71
CA ASN A 255 -1.18 27.47 8.04
C ASN A 255 -0.35 28.74 8.24
N GLY A 256 0.06 29.39 7.16
CA GLY A 256 0.81 30.64 7.22
C GLY A 256 1.37 31.03 5.86
N TYR A 257 2.30 31.98 5.87
CA TYR A 257 2.98 32.45 4.67
C TYR A 257 4.38 32.99 4.99
N ILE A 258 5.23 32.98 3.97
CA ILE A 258 6.56 33.60 3.90
C ILE A 258 6.54 34.56 2.70
N LEU A 259 7.01 35.79 2.90
CA LEU A 259 7.03 36.80 1.84
C LEU A 259 8.35 36.75 1.08
N LYS A 260 8.29 36.96 -0.24
CA LYS A 260 9.47 37.23 -1.07
C LYS A 260 9.75 38.74 -1.09
N PRO A 261 11.02 39.19 -1.00
CA PRO A 261 12.21 38.39 -0.68
C PRO A 261 12.20 37.90 0.78
N PHE A 262 12.80 36.73 1.02
CA PHE A 262 12.87 36.08 2.33
C PHE A 262 14.31 35.86 2.77
N ASP A 263 14.50 35.72 4.08
CA ASP A 263 15.73 35.26 4.71
C ASP A 263 15.59 33.80 5.17
N PHE A 264 16.72 33.12 5.37
CA PHE A 264 16.72 31.74 5.87
C PHE A 264 16.04 31.56 7.23
N SER A 265 16.00 32.63 8.05
CA SER A 265 15.31 32.67 9.34
C SER A 265 13.79 32.58 9.22
N ASP A 266 13.20 32.97 8.09
CA ASP A 266 11.74 32.96 7.91
C ASP A 266 11.18 31.53 7.87
N PHE A 267 12.04 30.54 7.62
CA PHE A 267 11.69 29.11 7.60
C PHE A 267 11.82 28.41 8.96
N GLU A 268 12.23 29.10 10.03
CA GLU A 268 12.41 28.46 11.34
C GLU A 268 11.12 27.84 11.89
N ILE A 269 9.97 28.50 11.67
CA ILE A 269 8.65 27.94 12.01
C ILE A 269 8.38 26.62 11.27
N ILE A 270 8.77 26.54 9.99
CA ILE A 270 8.59 25.36 9.16
C ILE A 270 9.46 24.20 9.68
N PHE A 271 10.70 24.48 10.08
CA PHE A 271 11.56 23.44 10.66
C PHE A 271 11.06 22.94 12.02
N ASN A 272 10.42 23.79 12.82
CA ASN A 272 9.82 23.36 14.08
C ASN A 272 8.67 22.38 13.84
N ILE A 273 7.83 22.65 12.85
CA ILE A 273 6.74 21.75 12.41
C ILE A 273 7.32 20.42 11.93
N LEU A 274 8.31 20.44 11.05
CA LEU A 274 8.93 19.22 10.50
C LEU A 274 9.64 18.37 11.56
N LYS A 275 10.15 18.98 12.63
CA LYS A 275 10.77 18.28 13.78
C LYS A 275 9.75 17.78 14.81
N GLY A 276 8.46 18.02 14.60
CA GLY A 276 7.40 17.65 15.55
C GLY A 276 7.46 18.40 16.87
N LYS A 277 7.98 19.64 16.89
CA LYS A 277 8.17 20.45 18.10
C LYS A 277 7.01 21.39 18.44
N GLU A 278 5.90 21.34 17.71
CA GLU A 278 4.68 22.08 18.06
C GLU A 278 3.58 21.10 18.46
N GLY A 279 3.25 21.09 19.76
CA GLY A 279 2.22 20.21 20.33
C GLY A 279 2.38 19.86 21.81
N LYS A 280 2.74 20.82 22.67
CA LYS A 280 2.34 20.89 24.09
C LYS A 280 2.16 22.33 24.51
#